data_AF-A0A7W2R2A2-F1
#
_entry.id   AF-A0A7W2R2A2-F1
#
_cell.length_a   1.000
_cell.length_b   1.000
_cell.length_c   1.000
_cell.angle_alpha   90.00
_cell.angle_beta   90.00
_cell.angle_gamma   90.00
#
_symmetry.space_group_name_H-M   'P 1'
#
loop_
_entity.id
_entity.type
_entity.pdbx_description
1 polymer ?
#
loop_
_entity_poly.entity_id
_entity_poly.type
_entity_poly.pdbx_seq_one_letter_code
_entity_poly.pdbx_strand_id
1 'polypeptide(L)'
;MRNYILFLLVVISLISCSNGDDTEINQGSCDFINFKYYNGSQDLLGEISNDYILIAVDSIYPDHEIKNFISTLNPFNQNYDYQIHKVANYKFKEIPLKLNAPKSCEEITKLISDLNQNPIISYAHFTFKTNNCTNLIWEPIGNLCVDSYGSNFYVKVLDENDLTDLNQMIAQTNTELVGQNQFMERWFELRATKESNGDGLAMANFFYESGLFEHSEPGISKYPVE
;
A
#
# COMPACT_ATOMS: atom_id res chain seq x y z
N MET A 1 -39.95 -3.05 -57.85
CA MET A 1 -39.68 -2.64 -56.44
C MET A 1 -40.06 -3.82 -55.56
N ARG A 2 -39.07 -4.56 -55.03
CA ARG A 2 -38.72 -4.64 -53.59
C ARG A 2 -39.91 -5.17 -52.75
N ASN A 3 -39.89 -6.31 -52.08
CA ASN A 3 -38.83 -6.88 -51.23
C ASN A 3 -38.99 -8.40 -51.14
N TYR A 4 -37.90 -9.15 -51.35
CA TYR A 4 -37.76 -10.49 -50.76
C TYR A 4 -37.00 -10.32 -49.45
N ILE A 5 -37.65 -10.64 -48.33
CA ILE A 5 -37.02 -10.68 -47.01
C ILE A 5 -36.17 -11.95 -46.97
N LEU A 6 -34.85 -11.76 -47.05
CA LEU A 6 -33.86 -12.81 -46.88
C LEU A 6 -33.74 -13.08 -45.37
N PHE A 7 -34.27 -14.22 -44.91
CA PHE A 7 -34.00 -14.72 -43.56
C PHE A 7 -32.57 -15.27 -43.53
N LEU A 8 -31.66 -14.55 -42.89
CA LEU A 8 -30.28 -14.96 -42.69
C LEU A 8 -30.23 -15.81 -41.41
N LEU A 9 -30.31 -17.13 -41.59
CA LEU A 9 -30.02 -18.13 -40.56
C LEU A 9 -28.51 -18.14 -40.30
N VAL A 10 -28.08 -17.47 -39.22
CA VAL A 10 -26.70 -17.57 -38.74
C VAL A 10 -26.53 -18.93 -38.08
N VAL A 11 -25.85 -19.83 -38.77
CA VAL A 11 -25.39 -21.11 -38.24
C VAL A 11 -24.26 -20.82 -37.26
N ILE A 12 -24.52 -21.02 -35.97
CA ILE A 12 -23.50 -21.00 -34.91
C ILE A 12 -22.69 -22.29 -35.06
N SER A 13 -21.51 -22.18 -35.67
CA SER A 13 -20.53 -23.26 -35.67
C SER A 13 -19.82 -23.29 -34.32
N LEU A 14 -20.27 -24.20 -33.44
CA LEU A 14 -19.51 -24.63 -32.27
C LEU A 14 -18.27 -25.40 -32.76
N ILE A 15 -17.12 -24.72 -32.83
CA ILE A 15 -15.83 -25.39 -32.91
C ILE A 15 -15.38 -25.63 -31.46
N SER A 16 -15.73 -26.82 -30.99
CA SER A 16 -15.08 -27.49 -29.87
C SER A 16 -13.75 -28.05 -30.37
N CYS A 17 -12.64 -27.52 -29.87
CA CYS A 17 -11.38 -28.24 -29.76
C CYS A 17 -10.81 -27.99 -28.36
N SER A 18 -10.59 -29.10 -27.67
CA SER A 18 -10.14 -29.25 -26.30
C SER A 18 -8.62 -29.15 -26.15
N ASN A 19 -8.23 -28.82 -24.92
CA ASN A 19 -7.00 -29.14 -24.20
C ASN A 19 -5.83 -28.14 -24.28
N GLY A 20 -5.49 -27.65 -23.09
CA GLY A 20 -4.12 -27.34 -22.71
C GLY A 20 -3.76 -25.88 -22.88
N ASP A 21 -4.31 -25.03 -22.03
CA ASP A 21 -3.53 -24.30 -21.04
C ASP A 21 -4.48 -23.34 -20.35
N ASP A 22 -4.99 -23.78 -19.20
CA ASP A 22 -5.32 -22.83 -18.14
C ASP A 22 -4.00 -22.19 -17.74
N THR A 23 -3.59 -21.15 -18.48
CA THR A 23 -2.68 -20.17 -17.93
C THR A 23 -3.46 -19.46 -16.83
N GLU A 24 -3.46 -20.08 -15.65
CA GLU A 24 -3.45 -19.33 -14.41
C GLU A 24 -2.53 -18.14 -14.67
N ILE A 25 -3.10 -16.95 -14.64
CA ILE A 25 -2.32 -15.72 -14.64
C ILE A 25 -1.50 -15.83 -13.36
N ASN A 26 -0.26 -16.28 -13.53
CA ASN A 26 0.75 -16.36 -12.48
C ASN A 26 1.06 -14.90 -12.15
N GLN A 27 0.19 -14.28 -11.33
CA GLN A 27 0.52 -13.07 -10.60
C GLN A 27 1.86 -13.39 -9.95
N GLY A 28 2.90 -12.67 -10.38
CA GLY A 28 4.26 -12.95 -9.92
C GLY A 28 4.25 -13.07 -8.41
N SER A 29 4.99 -14.03 -7.85
CA SER A 29 5.01 -14.35 -6.43
C SER A 29 5.44 -13.20 -5.49
N CYS A 30 5.68 -12.00 -6.04
CA CYS A 30 6.19 -10.80 -5.42
C CYS A 30 5.21 -9.65 -5.70
N ASP A 31 4.54 -9.16 -4.67
CA ASP A 31 3.55 -8.07 -4.76
C ASP A 31 4.18 -6.68 -4.54
N PHE A 32 5.50 -6.56 -4.76
CA PHE A 32 6.22 -5.33 -4.51
C PHE A 32 5.93 -4.26 -5.57
N ILE A 33 5.33 -3.16 -5.14
CA ILE A 33 5.13 -1.96 -5.96
C ILE A 33 6.28 -0.98 -5.68
N ASN A 34 7.07 -0.68 -6.72
CA ASN A 34 8.26 0.16 -6.60
C ASN A 34 8.06 1.60 -7.11
N PHE A 35 6.81 2.03 -7.30
CA PHE A 35 6.49 3.36 -7.82
C PHE A 35 5.25 3.94 -7.13
N LYS A 36 5.18 5.27 -7.12
CA LYS A 36 3.97 6.05 -6.85
C LYS A 36 3.72 6.99 -8.01
N TYR A 37 2.51 7.52 -8.14
CA TYR A 37 2.30 8.68 -9.01
C TYR A 37 2.71 9.97 -8.28
N TYR A 38 3.41 10.84 -8.99
CA TYR A 38 3.77 12.18 -8.56
C TYR A 38 3.77 13.11 -9.76
N ASN A 39 3.06 14.24 -9.64
CA ASN A 39 3.06 15.30 -10.65
C ASN A 39 2.81 14.80 -12.10
N GLY A 40 1.84 13.91 -12.30
CA GLY A 40 1.47 13.44 -13.63
C GLY A 40 2.17 12.16 -14.10
N SER A 41 3.21 11.70 -13.41
CA SER A 41 4.09 10.60 -13.84
C SER A 41 4.37 9.58 -12.74
N GLN A 42 4.84 8.40 -13.13
CA GLN A 42 5.39 7.44 -12.19
C GLN A 42 6.72 7.93 -11.64
N ASP A 43 6.86 7.92 -10.32
CA ASP A 43 8.04 8.24 -9.53
C ASP A 43 8.49 6.96 -8.81
N LEU A 44 9.76 6.57 -9.00
CA LEU A 44 10.27 5.32 -8.46
C LEU A 44 10.62 5.48 -6.96
N LEU A 45 10.08 4.59 -6.13
CA LEU A 45 10.32 4.54 -4.68
C LEU A 45 11.67 3.91 -4.32
N GLY A 46 12.32 3.25 -5.28
CA GLY A 46 13.63 2.62 -5.10
C GLY A 46 13.56 1.09 -5.09
N GLU A 47 14.68 0.47 -4.73
CA GLU A 47 14.78 -0.98 -4.59
C GLU A 47 14.19 -1.45 -3.27
N ILE A 48 13.57 -2.63 -3.27
CA ILE A 48 13.19 -3.34 -2.05
C ILE A 48 14.40 -3.51 -1.13
N SER A 49 14.20 -3.28 0.16
CA SER A 49 15.12 -3.68 1.22
C SER A 49 14.82 -5.13 1.61
N ASN A 50 15.82 -5.98 1.46
CA ASN A 50 15.73 -7.40 1.80
C ASN A 50 15.88 -7.66 3.32
N ASP A 51 16.22 -6.63 4.10
CA ASP A 51 16.64 -6.73 5.49
C ASP A 51 15.60 -6.24 6.50
N TYR A 52 14.61 -5.45 6.05
CA TYR A 52 13.66 -4.79 6.94
C TYR A 52 12.22 -4.88 6.42
N ILE A 53 11.27 -4.96 7.34
CA ILE A 53 9.83 -4.84 7.08
C ILE A 53 9.28 -3.78 8.03
N LEU A 54 8.33 -2.97 7.56
CA LEU A 54 7.57 -2.08 8.43
C LEU A 54 6.35 -2.83 8.94
N ILE A 55 6.15 -2.88 10.25
CA ILE A 55 4.85 -3.24 10.83
C ILE A 55 4.20 -2.02 11.46
N ALA A 56 2.88 -2.01 11.48
CA ALA A 56 2.10 -1.02 12.19
C ALA A 56 1.09 -1.67 13.12
N VAL A 57 0.90 -1.07 14.28
CA VAL A 57 -0.03 -1.51 15.32
C VAL A 57 -0.89 -0.33 15.75
N ASP A 58 -2.17 -0.56 16.02
CA ASP A 58 -3.06 0.50 16.53
C ASP A 58 -2.52 1.14 17.82
N SER A 59 -2.55 2.47 17.87
CA SER A 59 -2.03 3.25 19.00
C SER A 59 -2.72 2.94 20.34
N ILE A 60 -3.88 2.28 20.31
CA ILE A 60 -4.54 1.76 21.53
C ILE A 60 -3.68 0.73 22.26
N TYR A 61 -2.85 -0.05 21.56
CA TYR A 61 -2.04 -1.09 22.18
C TYR A 61 -0.86 -0.46 22.93
N PRO A 62 -0.66 -0.78 24.22
CA PRO A 62 0.46 -0.26 24.98
C PRO A 62 1.78 -0.89 24.53
N ASP A 63 2.89 -0.15 24.65
CA ASP A 63 4.19 -0.54 24.08
C ASP A 63 4.69 -1.90 24.60
N HIS A 64 4.37 -2.27 25.84
CA HIS A 64 4.78 -3.55 26.40
C HIS A 64 4.06 -4.74 25.72
N GLU A 65 2.81 -4.59 25.30
CA GLU A 65 2.09 -5.63 24.54
C GLU A 65 2.68 -5.77 23.14
N ILE A 66 3.01 -4.65 22.49
CA ILE A 66 3.67 -4.64 21.17
C ILE A 66 5.02 -5.36 21.27
N LYS A 67 5.84 -5.03 22.29
CA LYS A 67 7.13 -5.66 22.53
C LYS A 67 7.01 -7.17 22.80
N ASN A 68 6.05 -7.56 23.64
CA ASN A 68 5.77 -8.97 23.92
C ASN A 68 5.39 -9.70 22.63
N PHE A 69 4.52 -9.12 21.80
CA PHE A 69 4.16 -9.71 20.51
C PHE A 69 5.37 -9.87 19.59
N ILE A 70 6.17 -8.82 19.38
CA ILE A 70 7.36 -8.88 18.52
C ILE A 70 8.36 -9.93 19.00
N SER A 71 8.49 -10.13 20.32
CA SER A 71 9.37 -11.16 20.90
C SER A 71 9.02 -12.60 20.50
N THR A 72 7.79 -12.82 20.01
CA THR A 72 7.32 -14.13 19.53
C THR A 72 7.56 -14.36 18.04
N LEU A 73 8.00 -13.32 17.30
CA LEU A 73 8.12 -13.37 15.85
C LEU A 73 9.50 -13.88 15.40
N ASN A 74 9.62 -15.20 15.24
CA ASN A 74 10.85 -15.88 14.81
C ASN A 74 11.54 -15.36 13.52
N PRO A 75 10.83 -14.80 12.52
CA PRO A 75 11.48 -14.26 11.33
C PRO A 75 12.35 -13.02 11.58
N PHE A 76 12.20 -12.35 12.73
CA PHE A 76 12.90 -11.12 13.05
C PHE A 76 14.07 -11.34 14.01
N ASN A 77 15.07 -10.46 13.89
CA ASN A 77 16.24 -10.45 14.76
C ASN A 77 15.85 -9.97 16.16
N GLN A 78 15.85 -10.90 17.12
CA GLN A 78 15.46 -10.63 18.51
C GLN A 78 16.46 -9.75 19.29
N ASN A 79 17.66 -9.53 18.75
CA ASN A 79 18.67 -8.65 19.34
C ASN A 79 18.66 -7.25 18.72
N TYR A 80 17.77 -6.98 17.77
CA TYR A 80 17.64 -5.68 17.15
C TYR A 80 16.87 -4.73 18.08
N ASP A 81 17.50 -3.61 18.43
CA ASP A 81 16.89 -2.57 19.26
C ASP A 81 16.01 -1.65 18.37
N TYR A 82 14.79 -2.08 18.12
CA TYR A 82 13.83 -1.33 17.31
C TYR A 82 13.19 -0.18 18.09
N GLN A 83 12.83 0.88 17.38
CA GLN A 83 12.06 1.99 17.92
C GLN A 83 10.58 1.85 17.57
N ILE A 84 9.70 2.21 18.51
CA ILE A 84 8.26 2.32 18.26
C ILE A 84 7.96 3.77 17.92
N HIS A 85 7.78 4.06 16.63
CA HIS A 85 7.52 5.42 16.15
C HIS A 85 6.05 5.76 16.34
N LYS A 86 5.78 6.87 17.04
CA LYS A 86 4.43 7.40 17.25
C LYS A 86 4.35 8.82 16.70
N VAL A 87 3.51 9.02 15.70
CA VAL A 87 3.22 10.34 15.14
C VAL A 87 1.96 10.89 15.79
N ALA A 88 1.97 12.19 16.15
CA ALA A 88 0.79 12.84 16.71
C ALA A 88 -0.37 12.80 15.72
N ASN A 89 -1.58 12.49 16.21
CA ASN A 89 -2.81 12.38 15.43
C ASN A 89 -2.81 11.27 14.35
N TYR A 90 -1.73 10.48 14.24
CA TYR A 90 -1.75 9.27 13.42
C TYR A 90 -2.26 8.08 14.24
N LYS A 91 -3.08 7.22 13.61
CA LYS A 91 -3.75 6.12 14.30
C LYS A 91 -2.79 5.01 14.71
N PHE A 92 -1.70 4.83 13.97
CA PHE A 92 -0.82 3.69 14.15
C PHE A 92 0.53 4.07 14.73
N LYS A 93 1.12 3.11 15.45
CA LYS A 93 2.54 3.10 15.81
C LYS A 93 3.25 2.26 14.75
N GLU A 94 4.33 2.79 14.22
CA GLU A 94 5.09 2.18 13.13
C GLU A 94 6.45 1.70 13.65
N ILE A 95 6.79 0.46 13.33
CA ILE A 95 8.00 -0.21 13.84
C ILE A 95 8.74 -0.85 12.65
N PRO A 96 9.88 -0.30 12.21
CA PRO A 96 10.76 -1.02 11.30
C PRO A 96 11.38 -2.19 12.06
N LEU A 97 11.27 -3.40 11.52
CA LEU A 97 11.85 -4.60 12.12
C LEU A 97 12.89 -5.21 11.20
N LYS A 98 14.05 -5.53 11.79
CA LYS A 98 15.14 -6.22 11.11
C LYS A 98 14.87 -7.71 11.01
N LEU A 99 14.99 -8.26 9.81
CA LEU A 99 14.90 -9.69 9.55
C LEU A 99 16.15 -10.40 10.11
N ASN A 100 15.99 -11.66 10.48
CA ASN A 100 17.11 -12.47 11.00
C ASN A 100 18.17 -12.80 9.92
N ALA A 101 17.77 -12.77 8.65
CA ALA A 101 18.60 -12.87 7.46
C ALA A 101 17.88 -12.16 6.30
N PRO A 102 18.60 -11.69 5.26
CA PRO A 102 17.99 -11.12 4.08
C PRO A 102 16.99 -12.08 3.44
N LYS A 103 15.84 -11.58 2.97
CA LYS A 103 14.77 -12.36 2.34
C LYS A 103 14.53 -11.97 0.89
N SER A 104 14.09 -12.91 0.06
CA SER A 104 13.60 -12.60 -1.29
C SER A 104 12.29 -11.81 -1.24
N CYS A 105 11.88 -11.22 -2.37
CA CYS A 105 10.61 -10.50 -2.42
C CYS A 105 9.42 -11.43 -2.10
N GLU A 106 9.45 -12.66 -2.58
CA GLU A 106 8.42 -13.68 -2.37
C GLU A 106 8.31 -14.06 -0.89
N GLU A 107 9.46 -14.23 -0.23
CA GLU A 107 9.51 -14.51 1.21
C GLU A 107 8.97 -13.34 2.04
N ILE A 108 9.26 -12.09 1.63
CA ILE A 108 8.72 -10.89 2.28
C ILE A 108 7.22 -10.77 2.02
N THR A 109 6.75 -11.02 0.79
CA THR A 109 5.32 -11.01 0.42
C THR A 109 4.55 -11.98 1.30
N LYS A 110 5.05 -13.22 1.43
CA LYS A 110 4.44 -14.22 2.32
C LYS A 110 4.46 -13.77 3.77
N LEU A 111 5.58 -13.24 4.26
CA LEU A 111 5.69 -12.76 5.64
C LEU A 111 4.72 -11.61 5.94
N ILE A 112 4.56 -10.66 5.02
CA ILE A 112 3.58 -9.58 5.13
C ILE A 112 2.16 -10.16 5.20
N SER A 113 1.82 -11.10 4.32
CA SER A 113 0.52 -11.78 4.33
C SER A 113 0.25 -12.46 5.67
N ASP A 114 1.22 -13.24 6.18
CA ASP A 114 1.12 -13.93 7.47
C ASP A 114 0.96 -12.94 8.65
N LEU A 115 1.72 -11.84 8.65
CA LEU A 115 1.63 -10.80 9.69
C LEU A 115 0.26 -10.11 9.68
N ASN A 116 -0.27 -9.80 8.50
CA ASN A 116 -1.57 -9.13 8.35
C ASN A 116 -2.74 -9.98 8.87
N GLN A 117 -2.60 -11.30 9.00
CA GLN A 117 -3.60 -12.15 9.65
C GLN A 117 -3.67 -11.96 11.17
N ASN A 118 -2.62 -11.41 11.80
CA ASN A 118 -2.62 -11.20 13.24
C ASN A 118 -3.47 -9.97 13.63
N PRO A 119 -4.36 -10.07 14.63
CA PRO A 119 -5.23 -8.97 15.04
C PRO A 119 -4.50 -7.76 15.64
N ILE A 120 -3.27 -7.92 16.15
CA ILE A 120 -2.49 -6.77 16.67
C ILE A 120 -1.88 -5.95 15.53
N ILE A 121 -1.55 -6.58 14.40
CA ILE A 121 -0.98 -5.92 13.24
C ILE A 121 -2.11 -5.19 12.54
N SER A 122 -1.98 -3.88 12.33
CA SER A 122 -2.88 -3.10 11.48
C SER A 122 -2.53 -3.27 10.01
N TYR A 123 -1.23 -3.17 9.69
CA TYR A 123 -0.65 -3.50 8.39
C TYR A 123 0.83 -3.85 8.53
N ALA A 124 1.37 -4.53 7.53
CA ALA A 124 2.79 -4.74 7.32
C ALA A 124 3.14 -4.41 5.87
N HIS A 125 4.22 -3.69 5.64
CA HIS A 125 4.62 -3.22 4.32
C HIS A 125 6.09 -3.48 4.03
N PHE A 126 6.41 -3.50 2.74
CA PHE A 126 7.78 -3.47 2.26
C PHE A 126 8.52 -2.22 2.74
N THR A 127 9.83 -2.32 2.82
CA THR A 127 10.71 -1.16 2.98
C THR A 127 11.60 -0.99 1.75
N PHE A 128 12.03 0.23 1.48
CA PHE A 128 12.88 0.59 0.35
C PHE A 128 14.27 0.97 0.83
N LYS A 129 15.29 0.58 0.08
CA LYS A 129 16.65 1.06 0.29
C LYS A 129 16.71 2.55 0.00
N THR A 130 17.36 3.30 0.87
CA THR A 130 17.60 4.72 0.66
C THR A 130 18.96 5.11 1.23
N ASN A 131 19.66 6.00 0.55
CA ASN A 131 20.92 6.58 1.04
C ASN A 131 20.67 7.97 1.68
N ASN A 132 19.44 8.45 1.65
CA ASN A 132 19.08 9.73 2.23
C ASN A 132 18.52 9.51 3.64
N CYS A 133 19.35 9.65 4.66
CA CYS A 133 18.91 9.56 6.06
C CYS A 133 18.73 10.94 6.70
N THR A 134 17.96 11.80 6.02
CA THR A 134 17.58 13.12 6.56
C THR A 134 16.06 13.27 6.67
N ASN A 135 15.62 14.09 7.63
CA ASN A 135 14.22 14.47 7.79
C ASN A 135 13.82 15.58 6.80
N LEU A 136 12.56 16.05 6.89
CA LEU A 136 12.02 17.09 5.99
C LEU A 136 12.71 18.46 6.11
N ILE A 137 13.51 18.69 7.16
CA ILE A 137 14.30 19.92 7.35
C ILE A 137 15.80 19.66 7.15
N TRP A 138 16.15 18.56 6.49
CA TRP A 138 17.53 18.17 6.12
C TRP A 138 18.45 17.83 7.31
N GLU A 139 17.89 17.54 8.48
CA GLU A 139 18.68 17.06 9.61
C GLU A 139 18.86 15.54 9.53
N PRO A 140 20.06 15.01 9.82
CA PRO A 140 20.28 13.57 9.89
C PRO A 140 19.38 12.91 10.93
N ILE A 141 18.76 11.78 10.56
CA ILE A 141 17.96 10.94 11.48
C ILE A 141 18.72 9.68 11.93
N GLY A 142 19.86 9.40 11.31
CA GLY A 142 20.71 8.23 11.51
C GLY A 142 21.70 8.08 10.35
N ASN A 143 22.59 7.11 10.41
CA ASN A 143 23.51 6.76 9.32
C ASN A 143 22.94 5.67 8.40
N LEU A 144 22.03 4.84 8.91
CA LEU A 144 21.29 3.83 8.17
C LEU A 144 19.78 4.03 8.35
N CYS A 145 19.04 4.01 7.23
CA CYS A 145 17.61 4.20 7.22
C CYS A 145 16.96 3.45 6.05
N VAL A 146 15.64 3.29 6.15
CA VAL A 146 14.79 2.79 5.07
C VAL A 146 13.61 3.74 4.87
N ASP A 147 13.13 3.82 3.64
CA ASP A 147 11.82 4.42 3.36
C ASP A 147 10.74 3.33 3.41
N SER A 148 9.50 3.70 3.68
CA SER A 148 8.31 2.84 3.56
C SER A 148 7.07 3.73 3.42
N TYR A 149 5.89 3.13 3.33
CA TYR A 149 4.62 3.84 3.24
C TYR A 149 3.68 3.43 4.36
N GLY A 150 2.83 4.36 4.78
CA GLY A 150 1.80 4.11 5.78
C GLY A 150 0.48 3.66 5.16
N SER A 151 -0.59 3.65 5.97
CA SER A 151 -1.95 3.41 5.48
C SER A 151 -2.58 4.63 4.82
N ASN A 152 -2.07 5.83 5.10
CA ASN A 152 -2.70 7.07 4.67
C ASN A 152 -2.20 7.49 3.29
N PHE A 153 -3.13 8.02 2.50
CA PHE A 153 -2.87 8.61 1.19
C PHE A 153 -3.75 9.84 1.00
N TYR A 154 -3.35 10.71 0.08
CA TYR A 154 -3.90 12.03 -0.09
C TYR A 154 -4.44 12.20 -1.50
N VAL A 155 -5.71 12.59 -1.61
CA VAL A 155 -6.42 12.73 -2.88
C VAL A 155 -6.82 14.18 -3.08
N LYS A 156 -6.51 14.74 -4.24
CA LYS A 156 -6.96 16.07 -4.66
C LYS A 156 -8.14 15.93 -5.62
N VAL A 157 -9.33 16.33 -5.18
CA VAL A 157 -10.54 16.29 -6.02
C VAL A 157 -10.55 17.40 -7.07
N LEU A 158 -11.32 17.25 -8.15
CA LEU A 158 -11.48 18.25 -9.21
C LEU A 158 -12.31 19.47 -8.77
N ASP A 159 -13.31 19.27 -7.92
CA ASP A 159 -14.14 20.31 -7.30
C ASP A 159 -14.45 19.90 -5.84
N GLU A 160 -14.17 20.77 -4.88
CA GLU A 160 -14.46 20.47 -3.46
C GLU A 160 -15.94 20.57 -3.11
N ASN A 161 -16.76 21.18 -3.96
CA ASN A 161 -18.21 21.25 -3.77
C ASN A 161 -18.93 20.02 -4.33
N ASP A 162 -18.24 19.17 -5.11
CA ASP A 162 -18.76 17.92 -5.64
C ASP A 162 -17.85 16.74 -5.26
N LEU A 163 -18.21 16.07 -4.18
CA LEU A 163 -17.49 14.91 -3.66
C LEU A 163 -18.10 13.58 -4.12
N THR A 164 -18.93 13.58 -5.17
CA THR A 164 -19.63 12.37 -5.64
C THR A 164 -18.64 11.26 -6.00
N ASP A 165 -17.64 11.56 -6.84
CA ASP A 165 -16.62 10.59 -7.26
C ASP A 165 -15.76 10.11 -6.08
N LEU A 166 -15.39 11.02 -5.18
CA LEU A 166 -14.63 10.69 -3.97
C LEU A 166 -15.41 9.69 -3.10
N ASN A 167 -16.66 10.00 -2.77
CA ASN A 167 -17.49 9.14 -1.93
C ASN A 167 -17.79 7.79 -2.58
N GLN A 168 -18.00 7.77 -3.90
CA GLN A 168 -18.19 6.53 -4.65
C GLN A 168 -16.92 5.67 -4.61
N MET A 169 -15.74 6.25 -4.84
CA MET A 169 -14.48 5.52 -4.82
C MET A 169 -14.15 4.99 -3.42
N ILE A 170 -14.41 5.79 -2.39
CA ILE A 170 -14.27 5.38 -0.98
C ILE A 170 -15.14 4.15 -0.69
N ALA A 171 -16.42 4.19 -1.08
CA ALA A 171 -17.33 3.06 -0.89
C ALA A 171 -16.91 1.82 -1.70
N GLN A 172 -16.46 2.01 -2.93
CA GLN A 172 -16.01 0.92 -3.81
C GLN A 172 -14.75 0.23 -3.29
N THR A 173 -13.81 1.00 -2.75
CA THR A 173 -12.50 0.51 -2.27
C THR A 173 -12.49 0.18 -0.78
N ASN A 174 -13.59 0.47 -0.09
CA ASN A 174 -13.74 0.35 1.36
C ASN A 174 -12.59 1.04 2.11
N THR A 175 -12.19 2.21 1.63
CA THR A 175 -11.22 3.09 2.29
C THR A 175 -11.94 4.00 3.29
N GLU A 176 -11.20 4.58 4.23
CA GLU A 176 -11.75 5.48 5.24
C GLU A 176 -11.43 6.93 4.89
N LEU A 177 -12.42 7.82 4.95
CA LEU A 177 -12.20 9.27 4.93
C LEU A 177 -11.71 9.74 6.30
N VAL A 178 -10.45 10.16 6.39
CA VAL A 178 -9.88 10.74 7.62
C VAL A 178 -10.35 12.18 7.79
N GLY A 179 -10.31 12.96 6.71
CA GLY A 179 -10.81 14.33 6.70
C GLY A 179 -10.27 15.16 5.54
N GLN A 180 -10.69 16.43 5.47
CA GLN A 180 -10.13 17.40 4.55
C GLN A 180 -8.92 18.10 5.18
N ASN A 181 -7.87 18.34 4.40
CA ASN A 181 -6.74 19.15 4.84
C ASN A 181 -7.18 20.60 5.02
N GLN A 182 -7.07 21.13 6.24
CA GLN A 182 -7.54 22.49 6.57
C GLN A 182 -6.69 23.62 5.95
N PHE A 183 -5.49 23.31 5.47
CA PHE A 183 -4.55 24.27 4.90
C PHE A 183 -4.41 24.13 3.38
N MET A 184 -4.98 23.08 2.79
CA MET A 184 -4.89 22.77 1.37
C MET A 184 -6.29 22.46 0.83
N GLU A 185 -6.91 23.46 0.21
CA GLU A 185 -8.20 23.32 -0.47
C GLU A 185 -8.20 22.11 -1.42
N ARG A 186 -9.35 21.45 -1.53
CA ARG A 186 -9.55 20.23 -2.35
C ARG A 186 -8.73 18.99 -1.99
N TRP A 187 -7.84 19.03 -1.00
CA TRP A 187 -7.08 17.87 -0.56
C TRP A 187 -7.77 17.12 0.59
N PHE A 188 -7.95 15.82 0.40
CA PHE A 188 -8.55 14.91 1.37
C PHE A 188 -7.55 13.84 1.76
N GLU A 189 -7.49 13.55 3.05
CA GLU A 189 -6.73 12.44 3.60
C GLU A 189 -7.65 11.22 3.70
N LEU A 190 -7.24 10.14 3.06
CA LEU A 190 -7.87 8.84 3.12
C LEU A 190 -6.94 7.84 3.80
N ARG A 191 -7.51 6.74 4.28
CA ARG A 191 -6.78 5.66 4.92
C ARG A 191 -7.23 4.31 4.38
N ALA A 192 -6.27 3.51 3.94
CA ALA A 192 -6.46 2.08 3.71
C ALA A 192 -6.56 1.34 5.04
N THR A 193 -7.46 0.38 5.11
CA THR A 193 -7.66 -0.51 6.26
C THR A 193 -7.52 -1.96 5.81
N LYS A 194 -7.56 -2.91 6.75
CA LYS A 194 -7.58 -4.34 6.41
C LYS A 194 -8.75 -4.76 5.53
N GLU A 195 -9.84 -3.99 5.57
CA GLU A 195 -11.03 -4.27 4.79
C GLU A 195 -11.02 -3.55 3.43
N SER A 196 -10.00 -2.73 3.16
CA SER A 196 -9.84 -2.04 1.88
C SER A 196 -9.34 -2.98 0.79
N ASN A 197 -9.59 -2.64 -0.48
CA ASN A 197 -9.18 -3.47 -1.63
C ASN A 197 -7.66 -3.46 -1.91
N GLY A 198 -6.85 -2.87 -1.04
CA GLY A 198 -5.40 -2.83 -1.11
C GLY A 198 -4.81 -1.95 -0.02
N ASP A 199 -3.48 -1.90 0.05
CA ASP A 199 -2.75 -1.08 1.00
C ASP A 199 -2.72 0.41 0.62
N GLY A 200 -2.11 1.25 1.46
CA GLY A 200 -2.07 2.70 1.22
C GLY A 200 -1.41 3.10 -0.11
N LEU A 201 -0.40 2.35 -0.56
CA LEU A 201 0.29 2.61 -1.82
C LEU A 201 -0.57 2.16 -3.02
N ALA A 202 -1.10 0.94 -2.96
CA ALA A 202 -1.96 0.40 -3.99
C ALA A 202 -3.22 1.26 -4.18
N MET A 203 -3.85 1.71 -3.07
CA MET A 203 -5.02 2.58 -3.14
C MET A 203 -4.67 3.97 -3.67
N ALA A 204 -3.54 4.56 -3.27
CA ALA A 204 -3.11 5.84 -3.85
C ALA A 204 -2.95 5.76 -5.37
N ASN A 205 -2.29 4.72 -5.87
CA ASN A 205 -2.10 4.50 -7.30
C ASN A 205 -3.43 4.22 -8.00
N PHE A 206 -4.30 3.37 -7.43
CA PHE A 206 -5.61 3.05 -7.99
C PHE A 206 -6.51 4.29 -8.14
N PHE A 207 -6.53 5.15 -7.12
CA PHE A 207 -7.26 6.42 -7.18
C PHE A 207 -6.69 7.32 -8.29
N TYR A 208 -5.38 7.43 -8.42
CA TYR A 208 -4.76 8.21 -9.51
C TYR A 208 -5.13 7.65 -10.89
N GLU A 209 -4.97 6.33 -11.07
CA GLU A 209 -5.22 5.62 -12.33
C GLU A 209 -6.68 5.67 -12.78
N SER A 210 -7.61 5.93 -11.87
CA SER A 210 -9.04 6.12 -12.20
C SER A 210 -9.31 7.32 -13.10
N GLY A 211 -8.43 8.34 -13.09
CA GLY A 211 -8.62 9.60 -13.82
C GLY A 211 -9.71 10.51 -13.25
N LEU A 212 -10.31 10.18 -12.10
CA LEU A 212 -11.36 10.98 -11.45
C LEU A 212 -10.81 12.10 -10.56
N PHE A 213 -9.51 12.05 -10.24
CA PHE A 213 -8.87 12.98 -9.30
C PHE A 213 -7.70 13.70 -9.97
N GLU A 214 -7.40 14.92 -9.53
CA GLU A 214 -6.27 15.70 -10.04
C GLU A 214 -4.94 15.07 -9.62
N HIS A 215 -4.87 14.63 -8.36
CA HIS A 215 -3.72 13.92 -7.79
C HIS A 215 -4.19 12.88 -6.76
N SER A 216 -3.39 11.83 -6.59
CA SER A 216 -3.54 10.87 -5.50
C SER A 216 -2.16 10.30 -5.16
N GLU A 217 -1.74 10.44 -3.90
CA GLU A 217 -0.37 10.13 -3.48
C GLU A 217 -0.30 9.43 -2.12
N PRO A 218 0.55 8.41 -1.96
CA PRO A 218 0.76 7.75 -0.67
C PRO A 218 1.61 8.62 0.27
N GLY A 219 1.38 8.49 1.57
CA GLY A 219 2.31 9.00 2.58
C GLY A 219 3.56 8.13 2.66
N ILE A 220 4.72 8.68 2.25
CA ILE A 220 6.03 8.04 2.39
C ILE A 220 6.70 8.52 3.68
N SER A 221 7.18 7.57 4.48
CA SER A 221 7.86 7.81 5.75
C SER A 221 9.25 7.20 5.72
N LYS A 222 10.12 7.74 6.57
CA LYS A 222 11.52 7.35 6.65
C LYS A 222 11.89 7.00 8.08
N TYR A 223 12.60 5.88 8.23
CA TYR A 223 12.90 5.31 9.53
C TYR A 223 14.41 5.05 9.67
N PRO A 224 15.05 5.53 10.74
CA PRO A 224 16.38 5.06 11.09
C PRO A 224 16.31 3.59 11.52
N VAL A 225 17.30 2.79 11.13
CA VAL A 225 17.30 1.33 11.41
C VAL A 225 18.60 0.83 12.05
N GLU A 226 19.22 1.68 12.86
CA GLU A 226 20.44 1.42 13.61
C GLU A 226 20.32 1.75 15.10
#